data_AF-A0A9E1M282-F1
#
_entry.id   AF-A0A9E1M282-F1
#
_cell.length_a   1.000
_cell.length_b   1.000
_cell.length_c   1.000
_cell.angle_alpha   90.00
_cell.angle_beta   90.00
_cell.angle_gamma   90.00
#
_symmetry.space_group_name_H-M   'P 1'
#
loop_
_entity.id
_entity.type
_entity.pdbx_description
1 polymer ?
#
loop_
_entity_poly.entity_id
_entity_poly.type
_entity_poly.pdbx_seq_one_letter_code
_entity_poly.pdbx_strand_id
1 'polypeptide(L)'
;MTEREAYKILGISPETGQDEIKKRYRQLMLRVHPDMSPADGGKNSNYAQEINTAYAVLKKKCTKKEKTFRKSKNDFRKEKQNVSWDAPVNIHAYREREILHYAEDDTGTVLGHFCIAKGKYLWKTDEDFSLFQLSLYRCGKRLLDEIDQSFYREGTPASRSRIQAELTYLLAQQFIDGTVLLREISKEQTADSEGQEIFYLPAMLESSNGTAISAGEALYPAALRHHRLYIKNHAGKELGYLSFPDDRFYYIVIPLFEQKRVRVKIQAAETPQGKKQIAGKRNSSAGYRSLHLWIKLCSGDSCTMPENVNLQIEKLLETYQRAGQKVAGKIYN
;
A
#
# COMPACT_ATOMS: atom_id res chain seq x y z
N MET A 1 18.34 -3.85 -33.60
CA MET A 1 18.32 -4.80 -32.48
C MET A 1 17.40 -5.97 -32.84
N THR A 2 17.90 -7.19 -32.75
CA THR A 2 17.21 -8.44 -33.09
C THR A 2 16.32 -8.94 -31.94
N GLU A 3 15.39 -9.87 -32.19
CA GLU A 3 14.52 -10.40 -31.14
C GLU A 3 15.31 -11.12 -30.03
N ARG A 4 16.34 -11.88 -30.42
CA ARG A 4 17.22 -12.57 -29.45
C ARG A 4 17.98 -11.58 -28.57
N GLU A 5 18.42 -10.46 -29.14
CA GLU A 5 19.01 -9.35 -28.37
C GLU A 5 17.97 -8.71 -27.43
N ALA A 6 16.74 -8.51 -27.88
CA ALA A 6 15.68 -7.92 -27.06
C ALA A 6 15.33 -8.76 -25.83
N TYR A 7 15.23 -10.09 -25.99
CA TYR A 7 15.05 -11.03 -24.87
C TYR A 7 16.23 -11.00 -23.90
N LYS A 8 17.46 -10.91 -24.43
CA LYS A 8 18.68 -10.84 -23.62
C LYS A 8 18.78 -9.53 -22.83
N ILE A 9 18.41 -8.39 -23.44
CA ILE A 9 18.40 -7.06 -22.79
C ILE A 9 17.37 -7.01 -21.66
N LEU A 10 16.19 -7.62 -21.85
CA LEU A 10 15.15 -7.70 -20.82
C LEU A 10 15.37 -8.84 -19.81
N GLY A 11 16.39 -9.68 -20.01
CA GLY A 11 16.75 -10.78 -19.11
C GLY A 11 15.67 -11.87 -19.01
N ILE A 12 15.01 -12.18 -20.12
CA ILE A 12 13.85 -13.10 -20.19
C ILE A 12 14.03 -14.15 -21.29
N SER A 13 13.31 -15.27 -21.15
CA SER A 13 13.34 -16.36 -22.13
C SER A 13 12.54 -15.98 -23.39
N PRO A 14 12.91 -16.48 -24.58
CA PRO A 14 12.10 -16.35 -25.80
C PRO A 14 10.68 -16.93 -25.68
N GLU A 15 10.45 -17.80 -24.71
CA GLU A 15 9.15 -18.43 -24.41
C GLU A 15 8.30 -17.63 -23.40
N THR A 16 8.84 -16.55 -22.83
CA THR A 16 8.19 -15.73 -21.82
C THR A 16 6.92 -15.05 -22.38
N GLY A 17 5.81 -15.17 -21.63
CA GLY A 17 4.50 -14.62 -22.00
C GLY A 17 4.46 -13.08 -21.97
N GLN A 18 3.52 -12.47 -22.69
CA GLN A 18 3.44 -11.00 -22.84
C GLN A 18 3.38 -10.24 -21.51
N ASP A 19 2.66 -10.78 -20.52
CA ASP A 19 2.48 -10.14 -19.22
C ASP A 19 3.79 -10.12 -18.41
N GLU A 20 4.61 -11.16 -18.56
CA GLU A 20 5.92 -11.25 -17.92
C GLU A 20 6.95 -10.36 -18.62
N ILE A 21 6.87 -10.20 -19.97
CA ILE A 21 7.65 -9.21 -20.72
C ILE A 21 7.35 -7.79 -20.20
N LYS A 22 6.06 -7.45 -19.98
CA LYS A 22 5.64 -6.16 -19.44
C LYS A 22 6.12 -5.96 -17.99
N LYS A 23 5.99 -6.98 -17.14
CA LYS A 23 6.44 -6.93 -15.74
C LYS A 23 7.95 -6.67 -15.65
N ARG A 24 8.75 -7.36 -16.45
CA ARG A 24 10.22 -7.20 -16.49
C ARG A 24 10.64 -5.84 -17.05
N TYR A 25 9.97 -5.37 -18.10
CA TYR A 25 10.19 -4.03 -18.63
C TYR A 25 9.95 -2.94 -17.57
N ARG A 26 8.81 -3.00 -16.84
CA ARG A 26 8.50 -2.04 -15.76
C ARG A 26 9.56 -2.06 -14.66
N GLN A 27 9.99 -3.26 -14.23
CA GLN A 27 11.03 -3.41 -13.20
C GLN A 27 12.39 -2.83 -13.63
N LEU A 28 12.77 -3.00 -14.89
CA LEU A 28 14.03 -2.48 -15.42
C LEU A 28 13.99 -0.95 -15.58
N MET A 29 12.89 -0.41 -16.11
CA MET A 29 12.72 1.05 -16.27
C MET A 29 12.73 1.80 -14.94
N LEU A 30 12.17 1.21 -13.87
CA LEU A 30 12.22 1.80 -12.52
C LEU A 30 13.65 1.96 -11.98
N ARG A 31 14.60 1.14 -12.44
CA ARG A 31 16.01 1.16 -11.99
C ARG A 31 16.88 2.13 -12.79
N VAL A 32 16.50 2.46 -14.02
CA VAL A 32 17.35 3.16 -14.99
C VAL A 32 16.73 4.48 -15.46
N HIS A 33 15.57 4.88 -14.93
CA HIS A 33 14.90 6.12 -15.35
C HIS A 33 15.80 7.36 -15.14
N PRO A 34 15.95 8.25 -16.13
CA PRO A 34 16.85 9.41 -16.04
C PRO A 34 16.47 10.39 -14.92
N ASP A 35 15.21 10.42 -14.49
CA ASP A 35 14.76 11.23 -13.33
C ASP A 35 15.24 10.68 -11.97
N MET A 36 15.76 9.45 -11.92
CA MET A 36 16.44 8.87 -10.75
C MET A 36 17.95 9.09 -10.87
N SER A 37 18.42 10.34 -10.85
CA SER A 37 19.86 10.63 -10.93
C SER A 37 20.52 10.75 -9.54
N PRO A 38 21.53 9.92 -9.22
CA PRO A 38 22.74 10.39 -8.57
C PRO A 38 23.75 10.82 -9.65
N ALA A 39 24.50 11.86 -9.34
CA ALA A 39 25.52 12.45 -10.20
C ALA A 39 26.68 11.47 -10.45
N ASP A 40 26.54 10.57 -11.43
CA ASP A 40 27.70 9.93 -12.04
C ASP A 40 27.45 9.56 -13.51
N GLY A 41 28.46 9.84 -14.34
CA GLY A 41 28.30 10.13 -15.76
C GLY A 41 27.90 8.97 -16.69
N GLY A 42 27.07 9.32 -17.69
CA GLY A 42 27.16 8.83 -19.07
C GLY A 42 26.78 7.38 -19.41
N LYS A 43 26.78 6.43 -18.47
CA LYS A 43 26.53 5.00 -18.76
C LYS A 43 25.06 4.57 -18.63
N ASN A 44 24.27 5.27 -17.82
CA ASN A 44 22.87 4.87 -17.54
C ASN A 44 21.86 5.36 -18.59
N SER A 45 22.15 6.45 -19.32
CA SER A 45 21.21 7.03 -20.30
C SER A 45 21.02 6.13 -21.54
N ASN A 46 22.10 5.47 -22.00
CA ASN A 46 22.02 4.58 -23.17
C ASN A 46 21.28 3.27 -22.84
N TYR A 47 21.41 2.78 -21.59
CA TYR A 47 20.80 1.54 -21.18
C TYR A 47 19.26 1.63 -21.06
N ALA A 48 18.72 2.77 -20.61
CA ALA A 48 17.26 3.01 -20.65
C ALA A 48 16.69 3.00 -22.07
N GLN A 49 17.43 3.57 -23.04
CA GLN A 49 17.04 3.55 -24.45
C GLN A 49 17.09 2.13 -25.04
N GLU A 50 18.09 1.32 -24.64
CA GLU A 50 18.18 -0.09 -25.00
C GLU A 50 17.01 -0.92 -24.43
N ILE A 51 16.60 -0.69 -23.18
CA ILE A 51 15.43 -1.35 -22.58
C ILE A 51 14.13 -0.98 -23.31
N ASN A 52 13.96 0.30 -23.67
CA ASN A 52 12.81 0.79 -24.42
C ASN A 52 12.74 0.19 -25.82
N THR A 53 13.87 0.15 -26.54
CA THR A 53 13.94 -0.46 -27.88
C THR A 53 13.70 -1.98 -27.81
N ALA A 54 14.25 -2.67 -26.80
CA ALA A 54 14.00 -4.08 -26.51
C ALA A 54 12.50 -4.40 -26.39
N TYR A 55 11.80 -3.64 -25.56
CA TYR A 55 10.37 -3.81 -25.35
C TYR A 55 9.54 -3.53 -26.61
N ALA A 56 9.86 -2.49 -27.37
CA ALA A 56 9.15 -2.13 -28.59
C ALA A 56 9.20 -3.24 -29.67
N VAL A 57 10.35 -3.91 -29.82
CA VAL A 57 10.52 -5.03 -30.76
C VAL A 57 9.68 -6.23 -30.36
N LEU A 58 9.68 -6.60 -29.06
CA LEU A 58 8.87 -7.72 -28.57
C LEU A 58 7.36 -7.44 -28.64
N LYS A 59 6.93 -6.20 -28.38
CA LYS A 59 5.53 -5.76 -28.51
C LYS A 59 5.01 -5.85 -29.96
N LYS A 60 5.83 -5.47 -30.94
CA LYS A 60 5.48 -5.52 -32.38
C LYS A 60 5.31 -6.95 -32.91
N LYS A 61 6.04 -7.92 -32.36
CA LYS A 61 5.88 -9.35 -32.70
C LYS A 61 4.57 -9.92 -32.16
N CYS A 62 4.26 -9.60 -30.91
CA CYS A 62 3.07 -10.09 -30.22
C CYS A 62 1.77 -9.58 -30.90
N THR A 63 1.75 -8.30 -31.25
CA THR A 63 0.62 -7.68 -31.98
C THR A 63 0.43 -8.22 -33.40
N LYS A 64 1.51 -8.65 -34.09
CA LYS A 64 1.39 -9.36 -35.38
C LYS A 64 0.77 -10.75 -35.24
N LYS A 65 1.13 -11.51 -34.19
CA LYS A 65 0.53 -12.84 -33.91
C LYS A 65 -0.96 -12.74 -33.56
N GLU A 66 -1.37 -11.71 -32.82
CA GLU A 66 -2.79 -11.48 -32.48
C GLU A 66 -3.67 -11.10 -33.69
N LYS A 67 -3.12 -10.35 -34.65
CA LYS A 67 -3.86 -9.97 -35.87
C LYS A 67 -4.14 -11.16 -36.79
N THR A 68 -3.27 -12.18 -36.81
CA THR A 68 -3.50 -13.41 -37.58
C THR A 68 -4.51 -14.34 -36.89
N PHE A 69 -4.62 -14.31 -35.56
CA PHE A 69 -5.52 -15.17 -34.78
C PHE A 69 -6.97 -14.66 -34.73
N ARG A 70 -7.18 -13.35 -34.92
CA ARG A 70 -8.51 -12.70 -34.83
C ARG A 70 -9.44 -12.96 -36.03
N LYS A 71 -8.97 -13.57 -37.11
CA LYS A 71 -9.79 -13.83 -38.30
C LYS A 71 -10.67 -15.10 -38.22
N SER A 72 -10.62 -15.87 -37.13
CA SER A 72 -11.28 -17.19 -37.04
C SER A 72 -12.20 -17.44 -35.84
N LYS A 73 -12.56 -16.44 -35.03
CA LYS A 73 -13.48 -16.64 -33.89
C LYS A 73 -14.60 -15.60 -33.91
N ASN A 74 -15.62 -15.85 -34.75
CA ASN A 74 -16.88 -15.13 -34.69
C ASN A 74 -18.03 -15.97 -34.07
N ASP A 75 -17.73 -17.09 -33.39
CA ASP A 75 -18.77 -18.07 -32.99
C ASP A 75 -18.71 -18.61 -31.55
N PHE A 76 -18.03 -17.96 -30.60
CA PHE A 76 -18.10 -18.38 -29.18
C PHE A 76 -18.50 -17.24 -28.25
N ARG A 77 -19.77 -16.86 -28.32
CA ARG A 77 -20.51 -16.30 -27.18
C ARG A 77 -20.87 -17.45 -26.22
N LYS A 78 -20.02 -17.69 -25.22
CA LYS A 78 -20.31 -18.24 -23.88
C LYS A 78 -19.03 -18.85 -23.30
N GLU A 79 -18.37 -18.06 -22.46
CA GLU A 79 -17.66 -18.45 -21.23
C GLU A 79 -16.86 -17.22 -20.81
N LYS A 80 -17.42 -16.44 -19.88
CA LYS A 80 -16.59 -15.55 -19.05
C LYS A 80 -15.65 -16.47 -18.29
N GLN A 81 -14.43 -16.65 -18.77
CA GLN A 81 -13.34 -17.13 -17.94
C GLN A 81 -13.23 -16.15 -16.77
N ASN A 82 -13.71 -16.57 -15.60
CA ASN A 82 -13.31 -15.96 -14.34
C ASN A 82 -11.79 -16.07 -14.32
N VAL A 83 -11.11 -14.94 -14.45
CA VAL A 83 -9.70 -14.86 -14.06
C VAL A 83 -9.70 -15.15 -12.56
N SER A 84 -9.37 -16.39 -12.19
CA SER A 84 -9.28 -16.78 -10.79
C SER A 84 -8.11 -16.01 -10.21
N TRP A 85 -8.40 -14.97 -9.44
CA TRP A 85 -7.38 -14.25 -8.68
C TRP A 85 -6.77 -15.23 -7.66
N ASP A 86 -5.46 -15.36 -7.69
CA ASP A 86 -4.67 -16.41 -7.03
C ASP A 86 -4.13 -15.98 -5.66
N ALA A 87 -4.54 -14.82 -5.15
CA ALA A 87 -4.09 -14.38 -3.83
C ALA A 87 -4.67 -15.26 -2.70
N PRO A 88 -3.97 -15.39 -1.56
CA PRO A 88 -4.50 -16.09 -0.39
C PRO A 88 -5.83 -15.49 0.07
N VAL A 89 -6.68 -16.30 0.69
CA VAL A 89 -8.03 -15.90 1.12
C VAL A 89 -8.13 -15.89 2.64
N ASN A 90 -8.59 -14.77 3.20
CA ASN A 90 -9.02 -14.72 4.59
C ASN A 90 -10.52 -15.05 4.69
N ILE A 91 -10.85 -16.32 4.91
CA ILE A 91 -12.25 -16.78 5.01
C ILE A 91 -13.04 -16.06 6.10
N HIS A 92 -12.36 -15.56 7.14
CA HIS A 92 -12.94 -14.90 8.30
C HIS A 92 -13.13 -13.39 8.13
N ALA A 93 -12.71 -12.80 7.00
CA ALA A 93 -12.92 -11.38 6.75
C ALA A 93 -14.43 -11.04 6.79
N TYR A 94 -14.78 -9.85 7.28
CA TYR A 94 -16.16 -9.45 7.53
C TYR A 94 -17.02 -9.50 6.25
N ARG A 95 -16.43 -9.12 5.11
CA ARG A 95 -17.12 -9.02 3.82
C ARG A 95 -16.15 -9.20 2.66
N GLU A 96 -16.63 -9.61 1.49
CA GLU A 96 -15.85 -9.64 0.27
C GLU A 96 -15.52 -8.23 -0.26
N ARG A 97 -14.32 -8.09 -0.84
CA ARG A 97 -13.90 -6.88 -1.53
C ARG A 97 -13.77 -7.12 -3.04
N GLU A 98 -13.75 -6.03 -3.79
CA GLU A 98 -13.47 -6.06 -5.23
C GLU A 98 -11.96 -6.08 -5.45
N ILE A 99 -11.47 -6.78 -6.47
CA ILE A 99 -10.10 -6.67 -6.95
C ILE A 99 -10.14 -5.80 -8.19
N LEU A 100 -9.47 -4.65 -8.13
CA LEU A 100 -9.53 -3.64 -9.18
C LEU A 100 -8.25 -3.66 -10.01
N HIS A 101 -8.37 -3.36 -11.30
CA HIS A 101 -7.25 -3.20 -12.21
C HIS A 101 -7.42 -1.94 -13.06
N TYR A 102 -6.33 -1.26 -13.40
CA TYR A 102 -6.37 -0.11 -14.29
C TYR A 102 -6.76 -0.52 -15.71
N ALA A 103 -7.65 0.23 -16.33
CA ALA A 103 -7.82 0.24 -17.77
C ALA A 103 -6.78 1.21 -18.33
N GLU A 104 -5.79 0.68 -19.04
CA GLU A 104 -4.74 1.46 -19.70
C GLU A 104 -4.97 1.44 -21.22
N ASP A 105 -4.70 2.55 -21.90
CA ASP A 105 -4.60 2.55 -23.36
C ASP A 105 -3.29 1.92 -23.85
N ASP A 106 -3.04 1.93 -25.16
CA ASP A 106 -1.85 1.34 -25.76
C ASP A 106 -0.55 2.10 -25.45
N THR A 107 -0.66 3.32 -24.93
CA THR A 107 0.44 4.17 -24.42
C THR A 107 0.70 3.98 -22.93
N GLY A 108 -0.20 3.30 -22.21
CA GLY A 108 -0.13 3.12 -20.76
C GLY A 108 -0.84 4.23 -19.97
N THR A 109 -1.59 5.10 -20.64
CA THR A 109 -2.39 6.13 -19.98
C THR A 109 -3.58 5.48 -19.29
N VAL A 110 -3.75 5.75 -18.00
CA VAL A 110 -4.86 5.22 -17.21
C VAL A 110 -6.17 5.91 -17.62
N LEU A 111 -7.06 5.16 -18.24
CA LEU A 111 -8.41 5.60 -18.64
C LEU A 111 -9.44 5.41 -17.52
N GLY A 112 -9.15 4.54 -16.56
CA GLY A 112 -10.03 4.22 -15.44
C GLY A 112 -9.63 2.91 -14.79
N HIS A 113 -10.58 2.25 -14.13
CA HIS A 113 -10.37 0.97 -13.47
C HIS A 113 -11.63 0.11 -13.52
N PHE A 114 -11.45 -1.20 -13.49
CA PHE A 114 -12.53 -2.17 -13.53
C PHE A 114 -12.30 -3.32 -12.57
N CYS A 115 -13.37 -4.01 -12.18
CA CYS A 115 -13.32 -5.15 -11.28
C CYS A 115 -12.93 -6.41 -12.06
N ILE A 116 -11.85 -7.08 -11.65
CA ILE A 116 -11.37 -8.34 -12.25
C ILE A 116 -11.77 -9.57 -11.44
N ALA A 117 -11.96 -9.42 -10.13
CA ALA A 117 -12.40 -10.49 -9.24
C ALA A 117 -13.12 -9.90 -8.02
N LYS A 118 -13.85 -10.74 -7.28
CA LYS A 118 -14.48 -10.38 -6.02
C LYS A 118 -14.32 -11.54 -5.04
N GLY A 119 -13.94 -11.25 -3.81
CA GLY A 119 -13.73 -12.27 -2.79
C GLY A 119 -13.03 -11.74 -1.55
N LYS A 120 -12.68 -12.63 -0.62
CA LYS A 120 -11.95 -12.28 0.61
C LYS A 120 -10.43 -12.40 0.45
N TYR A 121 -9.93 -11.92 -0.68
CA TYR A 121 -8.52 -12.05 -1.05
C TYR A 121 -7.63 -11.08 -0.26
N LEU A 122 -6.56 -11.60 0.32
CA LEU A 122 -5.49 -10.79 0.88
C LEU A 122 -4.85 -9.93 -0.21
N TRP A 123 -4.34 -8.78 0.20
CA TRP A 123 -3.55 -7.92 -0.66
C TRP A 123 -2.18 -8.56 -0.91
N LYS A 124 -1.73 -8.47 -2.16
CA LYS A 124 -0.38 -8.87 -2.58
C LYS A 124 0.19 -7.76 -3.45
N THR A 125 1.51 -7.71 -3.58
CA THR A 125 2.20 -6.64 -4.33
C THR A 125 1.90 -6.59 -5.83
N ASP A 126 1.24 -7.63 -6.39
CA ASP A 126 0.72 -7.61 -7.77
C ASP A 126 -0.53 -6.72 -7.93
N GLU A 127 -1.22 -6.37 -6.85
CA GLU A 127 -2.33 -5.42 -6.84
C GLU A 127 -1.83 -4.01 -6.47
N ASP A 128 -2.16 -3.01 -7.29
CA ASP A 128 -1.81 -1.62 -6.99
C ASP A 128 -2.43 -1.18 -5.65
N PHE A 129 -1.62 -0.59 -4.78
CA PHE A 129 -2.04 -0.26 -3.43
C PHE A 129 -3.15 0.80 -3.39
N SER A 130 -3.16 1.75 -4.34
CA SER A 130 -4.20 2.78 -4.43
C SER A 130 -5.55 2.17 -4.81
N LEU A 131 -5.52 1.19 -5.71
CA LEU A 131 -6.71 0.41 -6.08
C LEU A 131 -7.21 -0.48 -4.94
N PHE A 132 -6.29 -1.06 -4.16
CA PHE A 132 -6.63 -1.77 -2.93
C PHE A 132 -7.33 -0.85 -1.92
N GLN A 133 -6.75 0.33 -1.63
CA GLN A 133 -7.35 1.33 -0.74
C GLN A 133 -8.75 1.74 -1.24
N LEU A 134 -8.90 1.97 -2.55
CA LEU A 134 -10.19 2.30 -3.17
C LEU A 134 -11.22 1.17 -2.99
N SER A 135 -10.80 -0.09 -3.14
CA SER A 135 -11.67 -1.24 -2.92
C SER A 135 -12.18 -1.31 -1.48
N LEU A 136 -11.31 -1.10 -0.49
CA LEU A 136 -11.69 -1.07 0.92
C LEU A 136 -12.62 0.10 1.24
N TYR A 137 -12.32 1.29 0.71
CA TYR A 137 -13.18 2.46 0.85
C TYR A 137 -14.59 2.19 0.30
N ARG A 138 -14.69 1.55 -0.87
CA ARG A 138 -15.97 1.14 -1.47
C ARG A 138 -16.68 0.08 -0.64
N CYS A 139 -15.93 -0.86 -0.05
CA CYS A 139 -16.49 -1.87 0.84
C CYS A 139 -17.12 -1.24 2.08
N GLY A 140 -16.39 -0.35 2.76
CA GLY A 140 -16.90 0.41 3.90
C GLY A 140 -18.08 1.31 3.54
N LYS A 141 -18.02 1.98 2.38
CA LYS A 141 -19.15 2.79 1.89
C LYS A 141 -20.42 1.97 1.71
N ARG A 142 -20.32 0.81 1.04
CA ARG A 142 -21.45 -0.10 0.79
C ARG A 142 -22.10 -0.58 2.08
N LEU A 143 -21.30 -0.92 3.09
CA LEU A 143 -21.80 -1.29 4.41
C LEU A 143 -22.67 -0.19 5.04
N LEU A 144 -22.23 1.06 4.96
CA LEU A 144 -22.99 2.19 5.51
C LEU A 144 -24.20 2.55 4.63
N ASP A 145 -24.10 2.41 3.31
CA ASP A 145 -25.22 2.60 2.37
C ASP A 145 -26.34 1.59 2.64
N GLU A 146 -26.00 0.32 2.86
CA GLU A 146 -26.97 -0.73 3.23
C GLU A 146 -27.70 -0.40 4.54
N ILE A 147 -26.98 0.11 5.54
CA ILE A 147 -27.59 0.56 6.79
C ILE A 147 -28.53 1.73 6.50
N ASP A 148 -28.08 2.76 5.80
CA ASP A 148 -28.92 3.93 5.52
C ASP A 148 -30.18 3.56 4.73
N GLN A 149 -30.07 2.63 3.77
CA GLN A 149 -31.19 2.07 3.02
C GLN A 149 -32.15 1.28 3.91
N SER A 150 -31.64 0.44 4.83
CA SER A 150 -32.47 -0.36 5.74
C SER A 150 -33.30 0.49 6.71
N PHE A 151 -32.85 1.72 7.01
CA PHE A 151 -33.54 2.67 7.87
C PHE A 151 -34.24 3.81 7.10
N TYR A 152 -34.32 3.72 5.76
CA TYR A 152 -34.94 4.74 4.89
C TYR A 152 -34.47 6.18 5.22
N ARG A 153 -33.17 6.37 5.44
CA ARG A 153 -32.63 7.68 5.84
C ARG A 153 -32.61 8.63 4.65
N GLU A 154 -33.32 9.74 4.77
CA GLU A 154 -33.32 10.82 3.77
C GLU A 154 -32.04 11.69 3.83
N GLY A 155 -31.27 11.62 4.92
CA GLY A 155 -30.08 12.43 5.15
C GLY A 155 -28.86 11.64 5.65
N THR A 156 -27.67 12.13 5.32
CA THR A 156 -26.40 11.54 5.75
C THR A 156 -26.04 12.00 7.17
N PRO A 157 -25.84 11.09 8.15
CA PRO A 157 -25.40 11.46 9.49
C PRO A 157 -24.04 12.16 9.48
N ALA A 158 -23.86 13.20 10.30
CA ALA A 158 -22.58 13.93 10.41
C ALA A 158 -21.40 13.02 10.80
N SER A 159 -21.66 11.92 11.52
CA SER A 159 -20.64 10.94 11.90
C SER A 159 -20.22 10.01 10.77
N ARG A 160 -20.92 10.01 9.62
CA ARG A 160 -20.72 9.02 8.54
C ARG A 160 -19.28 9.00 8.05
N SER A 161 -18.71 10.15 7.70
CA SER A 161 -17.34 10.19 7.16
C SER A 161 -16.30 9.69 8.17
N ARG A 162 -16.45 10.04 9.45
CA ARG A 162 -15.55 9.56 10.52
C ARG A 162 -15.66 8.04 10.68
N ILE A 163 -16.89 7.52 10.71
CA ILE A 163 -17.15 6.08 10.84
C ILE A 163 -16.67 5.31 9.62
N GLN A 164 -16.83 5.87 8.41
CA GLN A 164 -16.34 5.25 7.19
C GLN A 164 -14.81 5.16 7.16
N ALA A 165 -14.11 6.18 7.65
CA ALA A 165 -12.64 6.16 7.76
C ALA A 165 -12.18 5.04 8.71
N GLU A 166 -12.76 4.98 9.91
CA GLU A 166 -12.48 3.94 10.90
C GLU A 166 -12.79 2.54 10.35
N LEU A 167 -13.95 2.38 9.70
CA LEU A 167 -14.38 1.12 9.10
C LEU A 167 -13.42 0.66 8.00
N THR A 168 -12.96 1.59 7.16
CA THR A 168 -11.99 1.29 6.10
C THR A 168 -10.66 0.82 6.69
N TYR A 169 -10.21 1.44 7.79
CA TYR A 169 -9.01 1.03 8.50
C TYR A 169 -9.15 -0.39 9.09
N LEU A 170 -10.25 -0.68 9.79
CA LEU A 170 -10.50 -2.02 10.33
C LEU A 170 -10.60 -3.10 9.24
N LEU A 171 -11.29 -2.80 8.14
CA LEU A 171 -11.36 -3.69 6.98
C LEU A 171 -9.96 -3.96 6.41
N ALA A 172 -9.09 -2.95 6.32
CA ALA A 172 -7.73 -3.12 5.83
C ALA A 172 -6.94 -4.17 6.62
N GLN A 173 -7.09 -4.19 7.95
CA GLN A 173 -6.44 -5.18 8.81
C GLN A 173 -6.86 -6.62 8.49
N GLN A 174 -8.02 -6.84 7.86
CA GLN A 174 -8.49 -8.18 7.47
C GLN A 174 -7.94 -8.64 6.12
N PHE A 175 -7.35 -7.73 5.35
CA PHE A 175 -6.84 -8.01 4.01
C PHE A 175 -5.33 -7.81 3.88
N ILE A 176 -4.65 -7.42 4.96
CA ILE A 176 -3.20 -7.28 4.99
C ILE A 176 -2.61 -8.26 5.99
N ASP A 177 -1.79 -9.19 5.50
CA ASP A 177 -0.90 -9.96 6.35
C ASP A 177 0.38 -9.16 6.61
N GLY A 178 0.40 -8.46 7.74
CA GLY A 178 1.53 -7.60 8.10
C GLY A 178 2.84 -8.38 8.28
N THR A 179 2.79 -9.65 8.66
CA THR A 179 4.01 -10.44 8.91
C THR A 179 4.68 -10.88 7.61
N VAL A 180 3.90 -11.32 6.62
CA VAL A 180 4.40 -11.70 5.30
C VAL A 180 4.89 -10.46 4.54
N LEU A 181 4.09 -9.40 4.53
CA LEU A 181 4.43 -8.18 3.79
C LEU A 181 5.64 -7.44 4.38
N LEU A 182 5.85 -7.51 5.69
CA LEU A 182 7.05 -6.94 6.30
C LEU A 182 8.31 -7.63 5.75
N ARG A 183 8.29 -8.95 5.57
CA ARG A 183 9.40 -9.68 4.93
C ARG A 183 9.58 -9.32 3.46
N GLU A 184 8.50 -9.12 2.72
CA GLU A 184 8.57 -8.80 1.29
C GLU A 184 9.04 -7.37 1.00
N ILE A 185 8.64 -6.40 1.84
CA ILE A 185 8.81 -4.97 1.57
C ILE A 185 10.02 -4.38 2.33
N SER A 186 10.49 -5.01 3.41
CA SER A 186 11.67 -4.54 4.15
C SER A 186 12.91 -4.50 3.26
N LYS A 187 13.66 -3.39 3.30
CA LYS A 187 14.89 -3.24 2.50
C LYS A 187 16.06 -4.08 3.03
N GLU A 188 16.15 -4.21 4.34
CA GLU A 188 17.24 -4.89 5.01
C GLU A 188 16.68 -5.77 6.12
N GLN A 189 17.16 -7.01 6.16
CA GLN A 189 16.85 -8.00 7.17
C GLN A 189 18.15 -8.38 7.85
N THR A 190 18.19 -8.19 9.16
CA THR A 190 19.30 -8.63 10.00
C THR A 190 18.76 -9.63 11.01
N ALA A 191 19.57 -10.60 11.42
CA ALA A 191 19.23 -11.48 12.51
C ALA A 191 19.86 -10.95 13.79
N ASP A 192 19.15 -11.06 14.92
CA ASP A 192 19.79 -10.87 16.21
C ASP A 192 20.66 -12.08 16.60
N SER A 193 21.30 -12.00 17.77
CA SER A 193 22.11 -13.08 18.32
C SER A 193 21.33 -14.39 18.58
N GLU A 194 19.99 -14.34 18.59
CA GLU A 194 19.09 -15.47 18.79
C GLU A 194 18.48 -15.98 17.46
N GLY A 195 18.89 -15.41 16.32
CA GLY A 195 18.39 -15.78 14.99
C GLY A 195 17.01 -15.18 14.63
N GLN A 196 16.50 -14.23 15.40
CA GLN A 196 15.21 -13.59 15.14
C GLN A 196 15.35 -12.44 14.14
N GLU A 197 14.43 -12.38 13.17
CA GLU A 197 14.44 -11.39 12.09
C GLU A 197 14.17 -9.97 12.61
N ILE A 198 15.06 -9.04 12.27
CA ILE A 198 14.94 -7.60 12.48
C ILE A 198 14.84 -6.93 11.11
N PHE A 199 13.72 -6.23 10.91
CA PHE A 199 13.38 -5.51 9.70
C PHE A 199 13.72 -4.03 9.86
N TYR A 200 14.47 -3.48 8.92
CA TYR A 200 14.74 -2.05 8.87
C TYR A 200 13.80 -1.32 7.90
N LEU A 201 13.23 -0.21 8.38
CA LEU A 201 12.33 0.66 7.63
C LEU A 201 12.76 2.14 7.75
N PRO A 202 12.78 2.91 6.64
CA PRO A 202 12.89 4.35 6.73
C PRO A 202 11.58 4.94 7.27
N ALA A 203 11.69 5.77 8.30
CA ALA A 203 10.55 6.46 8.90
C ALA A 203 10.84 7.95 9.07
N MET A 204 9.83 8.69 9.49
CA MET A 204 9.89 10.12 9.72
C MET A 204 9.14 10.49 11.00
N LEU A 205 9.62 11.49 11.71
CA LEU A 205 8.86 12.15 12.77
C LEU A 205 8.10 13.32 12.16
N GLU A 206 6.78 13.32 12.34
CA GLU A 206 5.95 14.49 12.08
C GLU A 206 5.65 15.20 13.40
N SER A 207 6.00 16.49 13.46
CA SER A 207 5.80 17.32 14.63
C SER A 207 5.19 18.68 14.27
N SER A 208 4.21 19.11 15.05
CA SER A 208 3.58 20.43 14.93
C SER A 208 4.49 21.56 15.41
N ASN A 209 5.36 21.28 16.38
CA ASN A 209 6.31 22.22 16.94
C ASN A 209 7.71 21.73 16.57
N GLY A 210 8.51 22.51 15.84
CA GLY A 210 9.82 22.07 15.32
C GLY A 210 10.82 21.65 16.41
N THR A 211 10.64 20.45 16.97
CA THR A 211 11.41 19.97 18.11
C THR A 211 12.81 19.59 17.67
N ALA A 212 13.81 20.15 18.33
CA ALA A 212 15.20 19.77 18.14
C ALA A 212 15.45 18.38 18.75
N ILE A 213 15.85 17.44 17.90
CA ILE A 213 16.28 16.08 18.23
C ILE A 213 17.72 15.97 17.76
N SER A 214 18.58 15.44 18.61
CA SER A 214 19.99 15.23 18.28
C SER A 214 20.13 14.03 17.35
N ALA A 215 21.06 14.11 16.40
CA ALA A 215 21.37 12.98 15.53
C ALA A 215 21.78 11.76 16.38
N GLY A 216 21.21 10.59 16.05
CA GLY A 216 21.47 9.36 16.79
C GLY A 216 20.72 9.22 18.12
N GLU A 217 19.89 10.19 18.53
CA GLU A 217 19.08 10.09 19.75
C GLU A 217 18.08 8.93 19.68
N ALA A 218 18.04 8.12 20.73
CA ALA A 218 17.08 7.01 20.85
C ALA A 218 15.69 7.54 21.24
N LEU A 219 14.68 7.10 20.50
CA LEU A 219 13.28 7.49 20.68
C LEU A 219 12.44 6.29 21.08
N TYR A 220 11.36 6.54 21.81
CA TYR A 220 10.53 5.50 22.40
C TYR A 220 9.05 5.70 22.04
N PRO A 221 8.28 4.62 21.87
CA PRO A 221 6.83 4.70 21.79
C PRO A 221 6.24 5.37 23.03
N ALA A 222 5.36 6.36 22.82
CA ALA A 222 4.65 7.07 23.88
C ALA A 222 3.23 6.55 24.04
N ALA A 223 2.42 6.68 22.98
CA ALA A 223 1.03 6.26 22.95
C ALA A 223 0.57 6.04 21.51
N LEU A 224 -0.43 5.20 21.32
CA LEU A 224 -1.07 5.02 20.03
C LEU A 224 -2.48 5.62 20.07
N ARG A 225 -2.73 6.62 19.22
CA ARG A 225 -3.98 7.40 19.21
C ARG A 225 -4.39 7.67 17.77
N HIS A 226 -5.65 7.40 17.42
CA HIS A 226 -6.18 7.60 16.06
C HIS A 226 -5.29 6.95 14.97
N HIS A 227 -4.86 5.71 15.21
CA HIS A 227 -3.96 4.94 14.33
C HIS A 227 -2.62 5.65 14.03
N ARG A 228 -2.14 6.45 14.98
CA ARG A 228 -0.83 7.10 14.91
C ARG A 228 -0.03 6.75 16.15
N LEU A 229 1.20 6.32 15.94
CA LEU A 229 2.14 6.05 17.02
C LEU A 229 2.88 7.32 17.40
N TYR A 230 2.57 7.87 18.57
CA TYR A 230 3.29 8.99 19.14
C TYR A 230 4.60 8.51 19.75
N ILE A 231 5.64 9.35 19.62
CA ILE A 231 6.99 9.06 20.09
C ILE A 231 7.47 10.11 21.09
N LYS A 232 8.29 9.67 22.04
CA LYS A 232 8.89 10.48 23.09
C LYS A 232 10.40 10.27 23.16
N ASN A 233 11.10 11.25 23.73
CA ASN A 233 12.52 11.11 24.05
C ASN A 233 12.74 10.39 25.39
N HIS A 234 14.01 10.23 25.78
CA HIS A 234 14.41 9.65 27.06
C HIS A 234 13.89 10.45 28.27
N ALA A 235 13.70 11.77 28.14
CA ALA A 235 13.12 12.61 29.20
C ALA A 235 11.59 12.46 29.34
N GLY A 236 10.96 11.61 28.51
CA GLY A 236 9.51 11.39 28.54
C GLY A 236 8.69 12.45 27.81
N LYS A 237 9.34 13.44 27.16
CA LYS A 237 8.65 14.49 26.40
C LYS A 237 8.19 13.92 25.06
N GLU A 238 6.89 14.05 24.78
CA GLU A 238 6.30 13.71 23.49
C GLU A 238 6.77 14.70 22.41
N LEU A 239 7.27 14.17 21.29
CA LEU A 239 7.87 14.97 20.23
C LEU A 239 6.95 15.10 19.01
N GLY A 240 6.04 14.14 18.81
CA GLY A 240 5.21 14.04 17.62
C GLY A 240 4.81 12.59 17.36
N TYR A 241 4.47 12.27 16.11
CA TYR A 241 4.12 10.91 15.71
C TYR A 241 4.98 10.36 14.56
N LEU A 242 5.04 9.03 14.52
CA LEU A 242 5.71 8.26 13.49
C LEU A 242 4.94 8.37 12.18
N SER A 243 5.66 8.69 11.11
CA SER A 243 5.18 8.77 9.73
C SER A 243 6.12 7.98 8.82
N PHE A 244 5.62 7.61 7.64
CA PHE A 244 6.34 6.81 6.67
C PHE A 244 6.33 7.48 5.30
N PRO A 245 7.40 7.33 4.50
CA PRO A 245 7.43 7.82 3.13
C PRO A 245 6.59 6.96 2.17
N ASP A 246 6.27 5.72 2.58
CA ASP A 246 5.46 4.77 1.83
C ASP A 246 4.19 4.45 2.63
N ASP A 247 3.04 4.73 2.02
CA ASP A 247 1.74 4.63 2.67
C ASP A 247 1.41 3.20 3.13
N ARG A 248 1.98 2.18 2.48
CA ARG A 248 1.76 0.77 2.82
C ARG A 248 2.18 0.47 4.26
N PHE A 249 3.22 1.14 4.76
CA PHE A 249 3.71 0.91 6.11
C PHE A 249 2.71 1.34 7.19
N TYR A 250 1.80 2.29 6.94
CA TYR A 250 0.75 2.60 7.92
C TYR A 250 -0.20 1.43 8.16
N TYR A 251 -0.48 0.63 7.12
CA TYR A 251 -1.40 -0.50 7.21
C TYR A 251 -0.72 -1.80 7.63
N ILE A 252 0.61 -1.83 7.64
CA ILE A 252 1.40 -2.97 8.09
C ILE A 252 1.86 -2.74 9.53
N VAL A 253 2.55 -1.62 9.76
CA VAL A 253 3.29 -1.37 11.00
C VAL A 253 2.37 -0.93 12.14
N ILE A 254 1.41 -0.03 11.89
CA ILE A 254 0.52 0.47 12.95
C ILE A 254 -0.37 -0.64 13.52
N PRO A 255 -1.01 -1.52 12.72
CA PRO A 255 -1.75 -2.66 13.27
C PRO A 255 -0.88 -3.62 14.10
N LEU A 256 0.37 -3.87 13.68
CA LEU A 256 1.29 -4.70 14.46
C LEU A 256 1.60 -4.09 15.83
N PHE A 257 1.70 -2.76 15.91
CA PHE A 257 1.82 -2.05 17.19
C PHE A 257 0.54 -2.10 18.04
N GLU A 258 -0.63 -1.89 17.43
CA GLU A 258 -1.94 -2.02 18.09
C GLU A 258 -2.11 -3.40 18.74
N GLN A 259 -1.62 -4.43 18.06
CA GLN A 259 -1.69 -5.83 18.50
C GLN A 259 -0.52 -6.24 19.43
N LYS A 260 0.44 -5.34 19.68
CA LYS A 260 1.64 -5.61 20.51
C LYS A 260 2.50 -6.79 20.03
N ARG A 261 2.50 -7.06 18.71
CA ARG A 261 3.21 -8.19 18.08
C ARG A 261 4.66 -7.87 17.70
N VAL A 262 5.08 -6.63 17.94
CA VAL A 262 6.40 -6.14 17.55
C VAL A 262 7.13 -5.46 18.70
N ARG A 263 8.44 -5.64 18.72
CA ARG A 263 9.39 -4.83 19.47
C ARG A 263 10.08 -3.89 18.50
N VAL A 264 10.37 -2.67 18.94
CA VAL A 264 10.97 -1.67 18.07
C VAL A 264 12.14 -0.94 18.70
N LYS A 265 13.04 -0.50 17.82
CA LYS A 265 14.08 0.48 18.12
C LYS A 265 13.91 1.63 17.15
N ILE A 266 13.86 2.85 17.67
CA ILE A 266 13.69 4.08 16.88
C ILE A 266 14.88 4.98 17.18
N GLN A 267 15.52 5.50 16.14
CA GLN A 267 16.65 6.40 16.28
C GLN A 267 16.53 7.57 15.31
N ALA A 268 16.89 8.77 15.75
CA ALA A 268 16.97 9.93 14.88
C ALA A 268 18.09 9.74 13.84
N ALA A 269 17.76 9.87 12.55
CA ALA A 269 18.75 9.80 11.49
C ALA A 269 19.65 11.04 11.53
N GLU A 270 20.88 10.90 11.06
CA GLU A 270 21.75 12.04 10.84
C GLU A 270 21.15 12.90 9.72
N THR A 271 20.95 14.20 9.98
CA THR A 271 20.62 15.14 8.91
C THR A 271 21.77 15.14 7.91
N PRO A 272 21.52 14.93 6.60
CA PRO A 272 22.57 15.05 5.61
C PRO A 272 23.14 16.46 5.68
N GLN A 273 24.39 16.57 6.15
CA GLN A 273 25.17 17.79 6.09
C GLN A 273 25.24 18.22 4.62
N GLY A 274 24.67 19.38 4.26
CA GLY A 274 24.94 19.98 2.96
C GLY A 274 23.77 20.38 2.06
N LYS A 275 22.53 20.55 2.54
CA LYS A 275 21.58 21.45 1.83
C LYS A 275 21.57 22.80 2.50
N LYS A 276 22.45 23.70 2.04
CA LYS A 276 22.28 25.15 2.20
C LYS A 276 20.82 25.47 1.90
N GLN A 277 20.10 26.02 2.87
CA GLN A 277 18.80 26.62 2.61
C GLN A 277 19.02 27.67 1.52
N ILE A 278 18.52 27.40 0.33
CA ILE A 278 18.39 28.43 -0.70
C ILE A 278 17.33 29.38 -0.15
N ALA A 279 17.78 30.55 0.30
CA ALA A 279 16.93 31.63 0.75
C ALA A 279 15.94 31.97 -0.38
N GLY A 280 14.64 31.68 -0.19
CA GLY A 280 13.65 32.06 -1.20
C GLY A 280 12.27 31.40 -1.16
N LYS A 281 11.99 30.39 -0.33
CA LYS A 281 10.62 29.87 -0.19
C LYS A 281 10.23 29.63 1.26
N ARG A 282 9.51 30.59 1.85
CA ARG A 282 8.69 30.39 3.04
C ARG A 282 7.53 29.47 2.69
N ASN A 283 7.71 28.17 2.81
CA ASN A 283 6.59 27.25 3.00
C ASN A 283 6.68 26.72 4.43
N SER A 284 5.55 26.80 5.14
CA SER A 284 5.33 26.34 6.50
C SER A 284 5.44 24.81 6.60
N SER A 285 6.63 24.25 6.39
CA SER A 285 6.82 22.81 6.51
C SER A 285 6.72 22.42 7.97
N ALA A 286 5.64 21.71 8.33
CA ALA A 286 5.66 20.80 9.47
C ALA A 286 7.00 20.05 9.43
N GLY A 287 7.77 20.14 10.52
CA GLY A 287 9.19 19.79 10.50
C GLY A 287 9.39 18.29 10.47
N TYR A 288 9.35 17.67 9.28
CA TYR A 288 9.67 16.25 9.13
C TYR A 288 11.14 16.00 9.44
N ARG A 289 11.42 15.01 10.29
CA ARG A 289 12.79 14.54 10.56
C ARG A 289 12.91 13.06 10.24
N SER A 290 13.96 12.67 9.52
CA SER A 290 14.21 11.28 9.19
C SER A 290 14.55 10.45 10.44
N LEU A 291 14.00 9.26 10.51
CA LEU A 291 14.20 8.28 11.57
C LEU A 291 14.62 6.94 10.97
N HIS A 292 15.44 6.22 11.71
CA HIS A 292 15.69 4.80 11.51
C HIS A 292 14.75 4.00 12.42
N LEU A 293 13.96 3.10 11.82
CA LEU A 293 13.05 2.21 12.53
C LEU A 293 13.49 0.77 12.31
N TRP A 294 13.81 0.06 13.39
CA TRP A 294 14.00 -1.38 13.38
C TRP A 294 12.83 -2.05 14.08
N ILE A 295 12.24 -3.03 13.42
CA ILE A 295 11.10 -3.80 13.91
C ILE A 295 11.52 -5.26 14.05
N LYS A 296 11.22 -5.83 15.20
CA LYS A 296 11.45 -7.24 15.51
C LYS A 296 10.11 -7.89 15.83
N LEU A 297 9.78 -8.98 15.15
CA LEU A 297 8.56 -9.74 15.42
C LEU A 297 8.73 -10.54 16.71
N CYS A 298 7.70 -10.59 17.56
CA CYS A 298 7.72 -11.41 18.77
C CYS A 298 7.59 -12.91 18.42
N SER A 299 8.51 -13.75 18.90
CA SER A 299 8.51 -15.20 18.65
C SER A 299 7.32 -15.90 19.33
N GLY A 300 6.54 -16.66 18.56
CA GLY A 300 5.38 -17.42 19.05
C GLY A 300 4.07 -17.07 18.34
N ASP A 301 3.98 -15.89 17.74
CA ASP A 301 2.83 -15.51 16.93
C ASP A 301 2.97 -16.11 15.54
N SER A 302 2.44 -17.34 15.39
CA SER A 302 2.13 -17.89 14.07
C SER A 302 1.31 -16.86 13.26
N CYS A 303 1.30 -17.01 11.94
CA CYS A 303 0.70 -16.15 10.91
C CYS A 303 -0.82 -15.90 11.12
N THR A 304 -1.23 -15.34 12.26
CA THR A 304 -2.61 -15.20 12.66
C THR A 304 -3.08 -13.81 12.33
N MET A 305 -4.22 -13.76 11.65
CA MET A 305 -4.92 -12.52 11.41
C MET A 305 -5.34 -11.90 12.74
N PRO A 306 -5.51 -10.57 12.80
CA PRO A 306 -5.81 -9.90 14.06
C PRO A 306 -7.13 -10.39 14.65
N GLU A 307 -7.11 -10.79 15.91
CA GLU A 307 -8.31 -11.22 16.62
C GLU A 307 -9.27 -10.05 16.86
N ASN A 308 -10.57 -10.33 16.97
CA ASN A 308 -11.62 -9.37 17.34
C ASN A 308 -11.91 -8.22 16.35
N VAL A 309 -11.28 -8.16 15.16
CA VAL A 309 -11.58 -7.10 14.17
C VAL A 309 -13.04 -7.13 13.73
N ASN A 310 -13.63 -8.30 13.52
CA ASN A 310 -15.06 -8.43 13.20
C ASN A 310 -15.95 -7.81 14.30
N LEU A 311 -15.65 -8.07 15.58
CA LEU A 311 -16.40 -7.50 16.70
C LEU A 311 -16.24 -5.97 16.77
N GLN A 312 -15.06 -5.44 16.44
CA GLN A 312 -14.86 -3.98 16.36
C GLN A 312 -15.67 -3.36 15.23
N ILE A 313 -15.69 -4.01 14.05
CA ILE A 313 -16.51 -3.60 12.91
C ILE A 313 -18.00 -3.60 13.30
N GLU A 314 -18.50 -4.66 13.94
CA GLU A 314 -19.90 -4.74 14.38
C GLU A 314 -20.27 -3.62 15.35
N LYS A 315 -19.46 -3.40 16.41
CA LYS A 315 -19.69 -2.31 17.36
C LYS A 315 -19.70 -0.93 16.70
N LEU A 316 -18.82 -0.72 15.72
CA LEU A 316 -18.75 0.52 14.96
C LEU A 316 -20.02 0.73 14.11
N LEU A 317 -20.48 -0.33 13.43
CA LEU A 317 -21.72 -0.30 12.65
C LEU A 317 -22.96 -0.11 13.53
N GLU A 318 -23.05 -0.76 14.69
CA GLU A 318 -24.11 -0.52 15.67
C GLU A 318 -24.15 0.94 16.14
N THR A 319 -22.98 1.52 16.37
CA THR A 319 -22.87 2.94 16.77
C THR A 319 -23.42 3.85 15.67
N TYR A 320 -23.15 3.53 14.40
CA TYR A 320 -23.72 4.24 13.25
C TYR A 320 -25.24 4.06 13.12
N GLN A 321 -25.74 2.86 13.40
CA GLN A 321 -27.18 2.56 13.39
C GLN A 321 -27.91 3.41 14.44
N ARG A 322 -27.42 3.42 15.69
CA ARG A 322 -28.00 4.22 16.79
C ARG A 322 -27.93 5.73 16.54
N ALA A 323 -26.85 6.21 15.91
CA ALA A 323 -26.69 7.63 15.62
C ALA A 323 -27.79 8.17 14.68
N GLY A 324 -28.23 7.39 13.68
CA GLY A 324 -29.29 7.82 12.77
C GLY A 324 -30.70 7.73 13.38
N GLN A 325 -30.95 6.81 14.32
CA GLN A 325 -32.24 6.74 15.02
C GLN A 325 -32.53 7.98 15.87
N LYS A 326 -31.50 8.55 16.51
CA LYS A 326 -31.65 9.80 17.30
C LYS A 326 -32.03 11.02 16.45
N VAL A 327 -31.76 11.00 15.15
CA VAL A 327 -32.13 12.07 14.21
C VAL A 327 -33.61 11.93 13.82
N ALA A 328 -34.09 10.71 13.55
CA ALA A 328 -35.50 10.46 13.24
C ALA A 328 -36.44 10.78 14.42
N GLY A 329 -36.03 10.50 15.66
CA GLY A 329 -36.83 10.80 16.85
C GLY A 329 -36.95 12.28 17.23
N LYS A 330 -36.18 13.18 16.59
CA LYS A 330 -36.28 14.64 16.80
C LYS A 330 -37.23 15.35 15.84
N ILE A 331 -37.73 14.65 14.81
CA ILE A 331 -38.65 15.24 13.81
C ILE A 331 -40.12 15.04 14.24
N TYR A 332 -40.39 14.21 15.25
CA TYR A 332 -41.73 13.86 15.73
C TYR A 332 -42.07 14.37 17.14
N ASN A 333 -41.45 15.46 17.60
CA ASN A 333 -41.83 16.14 18.85
C ASN A 333 -42.07 17.62 18.64
#